data_AF-A0A9X9G2H8-F1
#
_entry.id   AF-A0A9X9G2H8-F1
#
_cell.length_a   1.000
_cell.length_b   1.000
_cell.length_c   1.000
_cell.angle_alpha   90.00
_cell.angle_beta   90.00
_cell.angle_gamma   90.00
#
_symmetry.space_group_name_H-M   'P 1'
#
loop_
_entity.id
_entity.type
_entity.pdbx_description
1 polymer ?
#
loop_
_entity_poly.entity_id
_entity_poly.type
_entity_poly.pdbx_seq_one_letter_code
_entity_poly.pdbx_strand_id
1 'polypeptide(L)'
;MSLRRGVFVCVALLAALAIALYYGLKPDHPDALWRIVSQQCLPNQQAHDNPAPCAQVDVQAGFVVFKDRNGPLQYLLMPSAKITGIESPAVLDAATPNFFAQAWRARHVMAERYGKPIDDGDISLAINSEYGRTQNQLHIHISCLLPAVKQRLAQIGPHFIEQWQPLPGGLLGHDYLGRRVTPAELEQQGAFRLLASGLPRADGRMGSFGLAMTALPDGDFLLLATERSLLPFTLASAEEIQDHDCRLLTPPPRA
;
A
#
# COMPACT_ATOMS: atom_id res chain seq x y z
N MET A 1 36.72 25.31 28.79
CA MET A 1 37.06 24.15 27.91
C MET A 1 36.33 22.85 28.31
N SER A 2 36.00 22.63 29.59
CA SER A 2 35.30 21.42 30.07
C SER A 2 33.87 21.24 29.52
N LEU A 3 33.03 22.30 29.54
CA LEU A 3 31.63 22.20 29.11
C LEU A 3 31.46 21.85 27.62
N ARG A 4 32.30 22.42 26.75
CA ARG A 4 32.30 22.08 25.31
C ARG A 4 32.66 20.62 25.05
N ARG A 5 33.65 20.08 25.76
CA ARG A 5 34.02 18.65 25.66
C ARG A 5 32.90 17.74 26.14
N GLY A 6 32.22 18.09 27.23
CA GLY A 6 31.05 17.34 27.71
C GLY A 6 29.90 17.30 26.71
N VAL A 7 29.59 18.43 26.07
CA VAL A 7 28.56 18.51 25.01
C VAL A 7 28.94 17.66 23.80
N PHE A 8 30.20 17.72 23.33
CA PHE A 8 30.65 16.89 22.21
C PHE A 8 30.54 15.39 22.50
N VAL A 9 30.88 14.95 23.71
CA VAL A 9 30.74 13.54 24.12
C VAL A 9 29.28 13.11 24.19
N CYS A 10 28.39 13.94 24.75
CA CYS A 10 26.95 13.63 24.78
C CYS A 10 26.34 13.53 23.38
N VAL A 11 26.68 14.46 22.47
CA VAL A 11 26.20 14.43 21.08
C VAL A 11 26.72 13.18 20.35
N ALA A 12 27.99 12.82 20.55
CA ALA A 12 28.57 11.62 19.95
C ALA A 12 27.89 10.33 20.46
N LEU A 13 27.57 10.26 21.76
CA LEU A 13 26.85 9.11 22.34
C LEU A 13 25.42 9.01 21.83
N LEU A 14 24.70 10.13 21.71
CA LEU A 14 23.35 10.17 21.13
C LEU A 14 23.37 9.77 19.64
N ALA A 15 24.36 10.23 18.88
CA ALA A 15 24.54 9.83 17.49
C ALA A 15 24.85 8.33 17.37
N ALA A 16 25.74 7.79 18.21
CA ALA A 16 26.07 6.37 18.23
C ALA A 16 24.86 5.50 18.61
N LEU A 17 24.06 5.93 19.60
CA LEU A 17 22.83 5.26 19.98
C LEU A 17 21.80 5.29 18.85
N ALA A 18 21.62 6.43 18.19
CA ALA A 18 20.72 6.55 17.04
C ALA A 18 21.17 5.66 15.87
N ILE A 19 22.48 5.57 15.60
CA ILE A 19 23.07 4.68 14.59
C ILE A 19 22.83 3.21 14.97
N ALA A 20 23.08 2.83 16.22
CA ALA A 20 22.86 1.47 16.70
C ALA A 20 21.38 1.07 16.63
N LEU A 21 20.46 1.97 17.01
CA LEU A 21 19.02 1.76 16.84
C LEU A 21 18.66 1.61 15.37
N TYR A 22 19.21 2.47 14.51
CA TYR A 22 18.94 2.46 13.07
C TYR A 22 19.37 1.13 12.41
N TYR A 23 20.54 0.58 12.77
CA TYR A 23 21.00 -0.69 12.22
C TYR A 23 20.35 -1.91 12.91
N GLY A 24 20.04 -1.84 14.20
CA GLY A 24 19.37 -2.91 14.94
C GLY A 24 17.87 -3.07 14.63
N LEU A 25 17.24 -2.03 14.07
CA LEU A 25 15.83 -2.06 13.62
C LEU A 25 15.66 -2.46 12.15
N LYS A 26 16.74 -2.74 11.40
CA LYS A 26 16.60 -3.21 10.02
C LYS A 26 15.99 -4.62 10.00
N PRO A 27 14.94 -4.88 9.21
CA PRO A 27 14.30 -6.19 9.16
C PRO A 27 15.28 -7.28 8.72
N ASP A 28 15.26 -8.43 9.39
CA ASP A 28 16.19 -9.54 9.16
C ASP A 28 16.15 -10.11 7.72
N HIS A 29 15.05 -9.94 6.97
CA HIS A 29 14.95 -10.39 5.58
C HIS A 29 13.99 -9.50 4.75
N PRO A 30 14.48 -8.48 4.03
CA PRO A 30 13.60 -7.63 3.22
C PRO A 30 13.04 -8.35 1.98
N ASP A 31 13.57 -9.52 1.62
CA ASP A 31 13.20 -10.25 0.40
C ASP A 31 12.30 -11.48 0.66
N ALA A 32 11.66 -11.59 1.83
CA ALA A 32 10.83 -12.76 2.15
C ALA A 32 9.63 -12.90 1.20
N LEU A 33 8.94 -11.79 0.91
CA LEU A 33 7.86 -11.77 -0.09
C LEU A 33 8.36 -12.14 -1.48
N TRP A 34 9.52 -11.61 -1.91
CA TRP A 34 10.11 -11.98 -3.21
C TRP A 34 10.44 -13.47 -3.29
N ARG A 35 10.94 -14.09 -2.20
CA ARG A 35 11.19 -15.54 -2.16
C ARG A 35 9.89 -16.34 -2.29
N ILE A 36 8.79 -15.90 -1.67
CA ILE A 36 7.48 -16.55 -1.85
C ILE A 36 7.06 -16.50 -3.31
N VAL A 37 7.14 -15.33 -3.95
CA VAL A 37 6.78 -15.15 -5.36
C VAL A 37 7.65 -16.05 -6.27
N SER A 38 8.97 -15.88 -6.17
CA SER A 38 9.93 -16.44 -7.14
C SER A 38 10.30 -17.91 -6.92
N GLN A 39 10.18 -18.41 -5.69
CA GLN A 39 10.63 -19.77 -5.34
C GLN A 39 9.46 -20.70 -4.98
N GLN A 40 8.25 -20.17 -4.79
CA GLN A 40 7.09 -20.98 -4.40
C GLN A 40 5.93 -20.80 -5.39
N CYS A 41 5.32 -19.61 -5.44
CA CYS A 41 4.09 -19.41 -6.23
C CYS A 41 4.33 -19.58 -7.74
N LEU A 42 5.33 -18.90 -8.32
CA LEU A 42 5.60 -18.99 -9.76
C LEU A 42 6.08 -20.40 -10.18
N PRO A 43 7.06 -21.03 -9.51
CA PRO A 43 7.47 -22.38 -9.88
C PRO A 43 6.35 -23.41 -9.75
N ASN A 44 5.52 -23.33 -8.70
CA ASN A 44 4.43 -24.28 -8.52
C ASN A 44 3.34 -24.12 -9.59
N GLN A 45 3.01 -22.87 -9.96
CA GLN A 45 2.08 -22.59 -11.05
C GLN A 45 2.62 -23.14 -12.38
N GLN A 46 3.90 -22.93 -12.68
CA GLN A 46 4.50 -23.36 -13.94
C GLN A 46 4.65 -24.88 -14.06
N ALA A 47 5.00 -25.55 -12.96
CA ALA A 47 5.26 -26.98 -12.96
C ALA A 47 3.99 -27.83 -12.78
N HIS A 48 2.99 -27.33 -12.04
CA HIS A 48 1.85 -28.12 -11.60
C HIS A 48 0.49 -27.47 -11.82
N ASP A 49 0.43 -26.32 -12.49
CA ASP A 49 -0.81 -25.52 -12.64
C ASP A 49 -1.49 -25.23 -11.30
N ASN A 50 -0.69 -25.01 -10.25
CA ASN A 50 -1.15 -24.83 -8.88
C ASN A 50 -0.61 -23.52 -8.29
N PRO A 51 -1.48 -22.57 -7.90
CA PRO A 51 -1.04 -21.27 -7.41
C PRO A 51 -0.45 -21.33 -5.98
N ALA A 52 -0.69 -22.40 -5.23
CA ALA A 52 -0.27 -22.50 -3.83
C ALA A 52 1.25 -22.29 -3.67
N PRO A 53 1.71 -21.53 -2.65
CA PRO A 53 0.95 -21.02 -1.50
C PRO A 53 0.17 -19.72 -1.78
N CYS A 54 0.25 -19.17 -2.98
CA CYS A 54 -0.59 -18.04 -3.38
C CYS A 54 -2.03 -18.50 -3.61
N ALA A 55 -2.98 -17.60 -3.41
CA ALA A 55 -4.39 -17.83 -3.76
C ALA A 55 -4.63 -17.73 -5.26
N GLN A 56 -3.83 -16.90 -5.96
CA GLN A 56 -3.88 -16.74 -7.41
C GLN A 56 -2.48 -16.46 -7.95
N VAL A 57 -2.17 -17.01 -9.13
CA VAL A 57 -0.99 -16.67 -9.91
C VAL A 57 -1.45 -16.44 -11.35
N ASP A 58 -1.21 -15.24 -11.87
CA ASP A 58 -1.44 -14.93 -13.28
C ASP A 58 -0.11 -14.54 -13.91
N VAL A 59 0.53 -15.52 -14.56
CA VAL A 59 1.85 -15.35 -15.17
C VAL A 59 1.79 -14.37 -16.35
N GLN A 60 0.69 -14.37 -17.11
CA GLN A 60 0.53 -13.52 -18.28
C GLN A 60 0.24 -12.06 -17.88
N ALA A 61 -0.64 -11.86 -16.90
CA ALA A 61 -0.93 -10.54 -16.36
C ALA A 61 0.18 -10.02 -15.42
N GLY A 62 1.11 -10.89 -14.99
CA GLY A 62 2.33 -10.51 -14.30
C GLY A 62 2.18 -10.28 -12.79
N PHE A 63 1.29 -11.01 -12.12
CA PHE A 63 1.08 -10.85 -10.67
C PHE A 63 0.76 -12.16 -9.95
N VAL A 64 0.86 -12.12 -8.63
CA VAL A 64 0.34 -13.13 -7.70
C VAL A 64 -0.51 -12.47 -6.61
N VAL A 65 -1.43 -13.23 -6.03
CA VAL A 65 -2.23 -12.83 -4.87
C VAL A 65 -1.93 -13.78 -3.73
N PHE A 66 -1.42 -13.26 -2.62
CA PHE A 66 -0.96 -14.04 -1.48
C PHE A 66 -1.77 -13.69 -0.23
N LYS A 67 -2.18 -14.69 0.56
CA LYS A 67 -2.88 -14.44 1.83
C LYS A 67 -1.88 -13.92 2.85
N ASP A 68 -2.11 -12.72 3.39
CA ASP A 68 -1.25 -12.20 4.45
C ASP A 68 -1.39 -13.04 5.73
N ARG A 69 -0.39 -13.05 6.60
CA ARG A 69 -0.51 -13.66 7.94
C ARG A 69 -1.32 -12.79 8.90
N ASN A 70 -1.34 -11.48 8.66
CA ASN A 70 -2.08 -10.50 9.45
C ASN A 70 -3.54 -10.44 8.98
N GLY A 71 -4.47 -10.41 9.93
CA GLY A 71 -5.90 -10.31 9.67
C GLY A 71 -6.56 -11.52 8.97
N PRO A 72 -7.84 -11.78 9.25
CA PRO A 72 -8.59 -12.86 8.60
C PRO A 72 -8.85 -12.63 7.12
N LEU A 73 -8.79 -11.41 6.58
CA LEU A 73 -9.13 -11.16 5.18
C LEU A 73 -8.11 -10.32 4.41
N GLN A 74 -6.94 -10.04 4.99
CA GLN A 74 -5.90 -9.30 4.27
C GLN A 74 -5.20 -10.20 3.24
N TYR A 75 -5.07 -9.70 2.02
CA TYR A 75 -4.29 -10.28 0.94
C TYR A 75 -3.30 -9.26 0.39
N LEU A 76 -2.26 -9.76 -0.28
CA LEU A 76 -1.25 -8.95 -0.96
C LEU A 76 -1.31 -9.27 -2.45
N LEU A 77 -1.43 -8.25 -3.29
CA LEU A 77 -1.06 -8.38 -4.70
C LEU A 77 0.40 -8.00 -4.88
N MET A 78 1.17 -8.87 -5.52
CA MET A 78 2.60 -8.66 -5.78
C MET A 78 2.93 -8.95 -7.25
N PRO A 79 3.83 -8.18 -7.88
CA PRO A 79 4.30 -8.47 -9.23
C PRO A 79 5.01 -9.82 -9.31
N SER A 80 4.91 -10.49 -10.46
CA SER A 80 5.71 -11.70 -10.75
C SER A 80 7.19 -11.40 -11.06
N ALA A 81 7.54 -10.12 -11.19
CA ALA A 81 8.90 -9.62 -11.34
C ALA A 81 9.40 -8.95 -10.04
N LYS A 82 10.73 -8.83 -9.91
CA LYS A 82 11.34 -8.14 -8.77
C LYS A 82 11.24 -6.62 -8.96
N ILE A 83 10.18 -6.04 -8.38
CA ILE A 83 9.95 -4.60 -8.26
C ILE A 83 9.95 -4.30 -6.78
N THR A 84 10.76 -3.36 -6.30
CA THR A 84 10.99 -3.18 -4.86
C THR A 84 9.82 -2.52 -4.12
N GLY A 85 9.11 -1.62 -4.80
CA GLY A 85 8.02 -0.84 -4.23
C GLY A 85 7.67 0.36 -5.10
N ILE A 86 6.93 1.32 -4.52
CA ILE A 86 6.47 2.54 -5.19
C ILE A 86 7.62 3.45 -5.69
N GLU A 87 8.79 3.36 -5.07
CA GLU A 87 10.01 4.07 -5.49
C GLU A 87 10.65 3.52 -6.77
N SER A 88 10.28 2.30 -7.18
CA SER A 88 10.89 1.67 -8.34
C SER A 88 10.52 2.42 -9.62
N PRO A 89 11.47 2.83 -10.47
CA PRO A 89 11.14 3.51 -11.73
C PRO A 89 10.28 2.63 -12.66
N ALA A 90 10.32 1.30 -12.47
CA ALA A 90 9.47 0.36 -13.21
C ALA A 90 7.98 0.67 -13.06
N VAL A 91 7.52 1.20 -11.92
CA VAL A 91 6.08 1.51 -11.73
C VAL A 91 5.59 2.68 -12.59
N LEU A 92 6.52 3.43 -13.21
CA LEU A 92 6.23 4.55 -14.09
C LEU A 92 6.34 4.21 -15.58
N ASP A 93 6.88 3.03 -15.92
CA ASP A 93 6.92 2.55 -17.31
C ASP A 93 5.49 2.31 -17.82
N ALA A 94 5.19 2.76 -19.03
CA ALA A 94 3.87 2.61 -19.65
C ALA A 94 3.49 1.13 -19.90
N ALA A 95 4.49 0.25 -20.08
CA ALA A 95 4.29 -1.19 -20.25
C ALA A 95 4.05 -1.92 -18.92
N THR A 96 4.37 -1.30 -17.78
CA THR A 96 4.13 -1.94 -16.47
C THR A 96 2.63 -2.06 -16.20
N PRO A 97 2.15 -3.26 -15.82
CA PRO A 97 0.75 -3.49 -15.49
C PRO A 97 0.26 -2.55 -14.39
N ASN A 98 -1.02 -2.17 -14.47
CA ASN A 98 -1.63 -1.42 -13.37
C ASN A 98 -1.97 -2.37 -12.20
N PHE A 99 -1.03 -2.48 -11.26
CA PHE A 99 -1.18 -3.31 -10.07
C PHE A 99 -2.37 -2.92 -9.18
N PHE A 100 -2.76 -1.64 -9.13
CA PHE A 100 -3.96 -1.21 -8.38
C PHE A 100 -5.25 -1.73 -9.04
N ALA A 101 -5.37 -1.65 -10.36
CA ALA A 101 -6.52 -2.22 -11.07
C ALA A 101 -6.54 -3.76 -10.97
N GLN A 102 -5.38 -4.42 -11.07
CA GLN A 102 -5.28 -5.86 -10.82
C GLN A 102 -5.70 -6.23 -9.40
N ALA A 103 -5.28 -5.45 -8.39
CA ALA A 103 -5.60 -5.71 -6.99
C ALA A 103 -7.10 -5.49 -6.72
N TRP A 104 -7.69 -4.47 -7.36
CA TRP A 104 -9.14 -4.26 -7.30
C TRP A 104 -9.91 -5.43 -7.90
N ARG A 105 -9.50 -5.95 -9.06
CA ARG A 105 -10.12 -7.15 -9.65
C ARG A 105 -9.92 -8.38 -8.75
N ALA A 106 -8.76 -8.51 -8.12
CA ALA A 106 -8.42 -9.61 -7.23
C ALA A 106 -9.16 -9.57 -5.88
N ARG A 107 -9.85 -8.49 -5.50
CA ARG A 107 -10.53 -8.35 -4.19
C ARG A 107 -11.55 -9.45 -3.88
N HIS A 108 -12.04 -10.15 -4.91
CA HIS A 108 -12.96 -11.29 -4.77
C HIS A 108 -12.39 -12.39 -3.85
N VAL A 109 -11.07 -12.57 -3.77
CA VAL A 109 -10.45 -13.55 -2.86
C VAL A 109 -10.79 -13.30 -1.39
N MET A 110 -11.08 -12.04 -1.01
CA MET A 110 -11.57 -11.71 0.32
C MET A 110 -12.97 -12.27 0.54
N ALA A 111 -13.87 -12.08 -0.43
CA ALA A 111 -15.25 -12.56 -0.35
C ALA A 111 -15.30 -14.10 -0.35
N GLU A 112 -14.45 -14.76 -1.14
CA GLU A 112 -14.30 -16.21 -1.15
C GLU A 112 -13.87 -16.75 0.22
N ARG A 113 -12.86 -16.14 0.84
CA ARG A 113 -12.42 -16.53 2.20
C ARG A 113 -13.46 -16.21 3.26
N TYR A 114 -14.15 -15.08 3.14
CA TYR A 114 -15.22 -14.68 4.05
C TYR A 114 -16.46 -15.56 3.94
N GLY A 115 -16.69 -16.16 2.76
CA GLY A 115 -17.85 -17.00 2.45
C GLY A 115 -19.11 -16.20 2.13
N LYS A 116 -19.00 -14.88 1.95
CA LYS A 116 -20.11 -13.97 1.59
C LYS A 116 -19.58 -12.80 0.77
N PRO A 117 -20.44 -12.14 -0.03
CA PRO A 117 -20.10 -10.86 -0.65
C PRO A 117 -19.66 -9.82 0.40
N ILE A 118 -18.68 -9.00 0.02
CA ILE A 118 -18.23 -7.82 0.77
C ILE A 118 -18.60 -6.60 -0.07
N ASP A 119 -19.15 -5.57 0.57
CA ASP A 119 -19.45 -4.31 -0.11
C ASP A 119 -18.16 -3.65 -0.58
N ASP A 120 -18.11 -3.19 -1.83
CA ASP A 120 -16.92 -2.56 -2.41
C ASP A 120 -16.48 -1.32 -1.61
N GLY A 121 -17.42 -0.58 -1.01
CA GLY A 121 -17.15 0.55 -0.13
C GLY A 121 -16.62 0.16 1.26
N ASP A 122 -16.55 -1.13 1.59
CA ASP A 122 -15.85 -1.65 2.77
C ASP A 122 -14.40 -2.10 2.46
N ILE A 123 -13.99 -2.12 1.19
CA ILE A 123 -12.67 -2.59 0.76
C ILE A 123 -11.76 -1.39 0.47
N SER A 124 -10.47 -1.56 0.77
CA SER A 124 -9.44 -0.61 0.40
C SER A 124 -8.20 -1.32 -0.14
N LEU A 125 -7.49 -0.63 -1.02
CA LEU A 125 -6.16 -0.99 -1.48
C LEU A 125 -5.16 0.00 -0.90
N ALA A 126 -3.99 -0.47 -0.45
CA ALA A 126 -2.94 0.41 0.04
C ALA A 126 -1.55 -0.11 -0.34
N ILE A 127 -0.61 0.80 -0.59
CA ILE A 127 0.83 0.52 -0.66
C ILE A 127 1.58 1.55 0.18
N ASN A 128 2.44 1.03 1.04
CA ASN A 128 3.27 1.85 1.91
C ASN A 128 4.47 2.42 1.15
N SER A 129 4.98 3.55 1.62
CA SER A 129 6.21 4.14 1.09
C SER A 129 7.42 3.24 1.33
N GLU A 130 8.58 3.62 0.78
CA GLU A 130 9.87 2.96 1.08
C GLU A 130 10.16 2.92 2.59
N TYR A 131 9.75 3.97 3.30
CA TYR A 131 10.01 4.14 4.74
C TYR A 131 8.94 3.50 5.63
N GLY A 132 7.75 3.25 5.07
CA GLY A 132 6.60 2.69 5.79
C GLY A 132 6.49 1.17 5.77
N ARG A 133 7.50 0.46 5.24
CA ARG A 133 7.44 -0.99 5.02
C ARG A 133 8.69 -1.73 5.47
N THR A 134 8.58 -3.06 5.55
CA THR A 134 9.68 -3.96 5.94
C THR A 134 10.13 -4.93 4.83
N GLN A 135 9.39 -4.99 3.72
CA GLN A 135 9.65 -5.90 2.59
C GLN A 135 9.95 -5.08 1.33
N ASN A 136 11.00 -5.45 0.61
CA ASN A 136 11.48 -4.84 -0.64
C ASN A 136 11.01 -5.63 -1.87
N GLN A 137 9.74 -5.99 -1.85
CA GLN A 137 8.98 -6.47 -2.99
C GLN A 137 7.70 -5.66 -3.01
N LEU A 138 7.29 -5.08 -4.14
CA LEU A 138 6.06 -4.33 -4.26
C LEU A 138 4.88 -5.22 -3.84
N HIS A 139 4.10 -4.73 -2.87
CA HIS A 139 2.91 -5.40 -2.38
C HIS A 139 1.80 -4.36 -2.15
N ILE A 140 0.64 -4.60 -2.75
CA ILE A 140 -0.57 -3.83 -2.48
C ILE A 140 -1.41 -4.63 -1.49
N HIS A 141 -1.67 -4.03 -0.33
CA HIS A 141 -2.51 -4.57 0.71
C HIS A 141 -3.99 -4.44 0.28
N ILE A 142 -4.66 -5.58 0.13
CA ILE A 142 -6.10 -5.68 -0.13
C ILE A 142 -6.76 -6.06 1.20
N SER A 143 -7.51 -5.13 1.80
CA SER A 143 -8.10 -5.34 3.12
C SER A 143 -9.34 -4.47 3.34
N CYS A 144 -10.00 -4.63 4.49
CA CYS A 144 -11.15 -3.80 4.83
C CYS A 144 -10.70 -2.38 5.19
N LEU A 145 -11.56 -1.41 4.89
CA LEU A 145 -11.35 0.00 5.26
C LEU A 145 -11.66 0.20 6.75
N LEU A 146 -10.94 1.11 7.40
CA LEU A 146 -11.23 1.47 8.79
C LEU A 146 -12.59 2.19 8.89
N PRO A 147 -13.47 1.85 9.87
CA PRO A 147 -14.78 2.48 9.98
C PRO A 147 -14.77 4.01 10.00
N ALA A 148 -13.86 4.61 10.77
CA ALA A 148 -13.74 6.06 10.85
C ALA A 148 -13.29 6.69 9.52
N VAL A 149 -12.43 5.99 8.76
CA VAL A 149 -12.03 6.44 7.42
C VAL A 149 -13.19 6.31 6.45
N LYS A 150 -13.92 5.18 6.44
CA LYS A 150 -15.13 5.02 5.60
C LYS A 150 -16.13 6.17 5.82
N GLN A 151 -16.44 6.47 7.08
CA GLN A 151 -17.34 7.55 7.43
C GLN A 151 -16.81 8.91 6.94
N ARG A 152 -15.51 9.18 7.12
CA ARG A 152 -14.90 10.42 6.68
C ARG A 152 -14.95 10.57 5.16
N LEU A 153 -14.58 9.52 4.43
CA LEU A 153 -14.55 9.54 2.97
C LEU A 153 -15.95 9.61 2.35
N ALA A 154 -16.97 9.03 2.99
CA ALA A 154 -18.36 9.19 2.55
C ALA A 154 -18.83 10.66 2.57
N GLN A 155 -18.29 11.48 3.48
CA GLN A 155 -18.66 12.89 3.60
C GLN A 155 -17.97 13.79 2.56
N ILE A 156 -16.73 13.47 2.19
CA ILE A 156 -15.87 14.38 1.41
C ILE A 156 -15.51 13.84 0.03
N GLY A 157 -15.51 12.52 -0.14
CA GLY A 157 -15.14 11.82 -1.38
C GLY A 157 -15.88 12.32 -2.62
N PRO A 158 -17.21 12.55 -2.58
CA PRO A 158 -17.96 13.06 -3.72
C PRO A 158 -17.54 14.47 -4.22
N HIS A 159 -16.79 15.24 -3.44
CA HIS A 159 -16.31 16.57 -3.83
C HIS A 159 -14.97 16.56 -4.57
N PHE A 160 -14.28 15.41 -4.63
CA PHE A 160 -13.03 15.30 -5.36
C PHE A 160 -13.26 15.17 -6.86
N ILE A 161 -12.36 15.78 -7.62
CA ILE A 161 -12.31 15.73 -9.08
C ILE A 161 -11.05 14.99 -9.55
N GLU A 162 -10.85 14.89 -10.86
CA GLU A 162 -9.71 14.22 -11.51
C GLU A 162 -8.37 14.99 -11.37
N GLN A 163 -8.20 15.72 -10.27
CA GLN A 163 -6.99 16.46 -9.90
C GLN A 163 -6.67 16.19 -8.44
N TRP A 164 -5.39 16.11 -8.10
CA TRP A 164 -4.95 15.96 -6.72
C TRP A 164 -5.25 17.22 -5.92
N GLN A 165 -5.96 17.07 -4.81
CA GLN A 165 -6.32 18.15 -3.90
C GLN A 165 -6.08 17.74 -2.45
N PRO A 166 -5.73 18.66 -1.54
CA PRO A 166 -5.68 18.38 -0.11
C PRO A 166 -7.01 17.84 0.40
N LEU A 167 -6.95 16.77 1.19
CA LEU A 167 -8.08 16.23 1.91
C LEU A 167 -8.27 17.05 3.19
N PRO A 168 -9.36 17.86 3.32
CA PRO A 168 -9.50 18.77 4.45
C PRO A 168 -9.49 18.02 5.78
N GLY A 169 -8.60 18.41 6.68
CA GLY A 169 -8.44 17.77 8.00
C GLY A 169 -7.73 16.41 7.98
N GLY A 170 -7.26 15.93 6.83
CA GLY A 170 -6.49 14.71 6.72
C GLY A 170 -7.25 13.43 7.11
N LEU A 171 -6.49 12.36 7.31
CA LEU A 171 -6.97 11.08 7.85
C LEU A 171 -6.05 10.67 8.99
N LEU A 172 -6.62 10.24 10.11
CA LEU A 172 -5.88 9.71 11.25
C LEU A 172 -4.75 10.62 11.78
N GLY A 173 -4.91 11.94 11.63
CA GLY A 173 -3.92 12.93 12.06
C GLY A 173 -2.79 13.19 11.04
N HIS A 174 -2.85 12.60 9.86
CA HIS A 174 -1.89 12.81 8.78
C HIS A 174 -2.52 13.52 7.58
N ASP A 175 -1.70 14.30 6.88
CA ASP A 175 -2.10 14.96 5.64
C ASP A 175 -2.25 13.92 4.52
N TYR A 176 -3.37 14.04 3.81
CA TYR A 176 -3.66 13.27 2.62
C TYR A 176 -4.04 14.20 1.47
N LEU A 177 -3.70 13.77 0.26
CA LEU A 177 -4.24 14.29 -0.98
C LEU A 177 -5.26 13.29 -1.50
N GLY A 178 -6.36 13.77 -2.04
CA GLY A 178 -7.36 12.95 -2.73
C GLY A 178 -7.42 13.30 -4.21
N ARG A 179 -7.71 12.30 -5.04
CA ARG A 179 -8.00 12.46 -6.47
C ARG A 179 -9.03 11.43 -6.88
N ARG A 180 -10.11 11.89 -7.52
CA ARG A 180 -11.08 10.98 -8.14
C ARG A 180 -10.49 10.38 -9.42
N VAL A 181 -10.80 9.12 -9.70
CA VAL A 181 -10.36 8.42 -10.92
C VAL A 181 -11.48 7.49 -11.37
N THR A 182 -11.82 7.54 -12.65
CA THR A 182 -12.79 6.59 -13.23
C THR A 182 -12.14 5.23 -13.45
N PRO A 183 -12.91 4.13 -13.56
CA PRO A 183 -12.34 2.83 -13.91
C PRO A 183 -11.56 2.84 -15.23
N ALA A 184 -12.07 3.53 -16.25
CA ALA A 184 -11.40 3.65 -17.54
C ALA A 184 -10.07 4.41 -17.44
N GLU A 185 -10.05 5.54 -16.71
CA GLU A 185 -8.82 6.29 -16.48
C GLU A 185 -7.81 5.48 -15.68
N LEU A 186 -8.25 4.76 -14.65
CA LEU A 186 -7.40 3.90 -13.85
C LEU A 186 -6.74 2.82 -14.75
N GLU A 187 -7.50 2.10 -15.57
CA GLU A 187 -6.93 1.09 -16.47
C GLU A 187 -5.94 1.68 -17.47
N GLN A 188 -6.25 2.85 -18.04
CA GLN A 188 -5.40 3.48 -19.04
C GLN A 188 -4.11 4.06 -18.45
N GLN A 189 -4.22 4.81 -17.36
CA GLN A 189 -3.11 5.59 -16.82
C GLN A 189 -2.41 4.89 -15.66
N GLY A 190 -3.12 4.21 -14.77
CA GLY A 190 -2.54 3.56 -13.59
C GLY A 190 -2.26 4.49 -12.43
N ALA A 191 -2.52 4.02 -11.21
CA ALA A 191 -2.49 4.85 -10.01
C ALA A 191 -1.11 5.49 -9.72
N PHE A 192 -0.01 4.75 -9.96
CA PHE A 192 1.34 5.27 -9.76
C PHE A 192 1.70 6.40 -10.74
N ARG A 193 1.33 6.25 -12.01
CA ARG A 193 1.59 7.27 -13.04
C ARG A 193 0.71 8.49 -12.82
N LEU A 194 -0.55 8.31 -12.40
CA LEU A 194 -1.43 9.40 -11.98
C LEU A 194 -0.88 10.20 -10.80
N LEU A 195 -0.24 9.53 -9.83
CA LEU A 195 0.46 10.19 -8.73
C LEU A 195 1.67 10.98 -9.25
N ALA A 196 2.55 10.36 -10.03
CA ALA A 196 3.77 10.98 -10.53
C ALA A 196 3.51 12.18 -11.46
N SER A 197 2.55 12.06 -12.39
CA SER A 197 2.25 13.13 -13.35
C SER A 197 1.41 14.26 -12.73
N GLY A 198 0.55 13.93 -11.76
CA GLY A 198 -0.37 14.87 -11.15
C GLY A 198 0.19 15.66 -9.97
N LEU A 199 1.34 15.25 -9.41
CA LEU A 199 1.98 15.92 -8.29
C LEU A 199 3.45 16.22 -8.62
N PRO A 200 3.82 17.48 -8.94
CA PRO A 200 5.21 17.84 -9.29
C PRO A 200 6.24 17.43 -8.22
N ARG A 201 5.79 17.37 -6.96
CA ARG A 201 6.59 16.95 -5.81
C ARG A 201 6.84 15.44 -5.75
N ALA A 202 6.05 14.61 -6.43
CA ALA A 202 6.22 13.16 -6.49
C ALA A 202 7.29 12.76 -7.53
N ASP A 203 7.53 13.61 -8.54
CA ASP A 203 8.59 13.40 -9.51
C ASP A 203 9.96 13.29 -8.82
N GLY A 204 10.70 12.23 -9.13
CA GLY A 204 11.96 11.86 -8.47
C GLY A 204 11.86 11.51 -6.97
N ARG A 205 10.67 11.50 -6.35
CA ARG A 205 10.47 11.28 -4.91
C ARG A 205 9.35 10.29 -4.56
N MET A 206 8.94 9.46 -5.53
CA MET A 206 7.87 8.45 -5.36
C MET A 206 8.02 7.60 -4.08
N GLY A 207 9.25 7.25 -3.70
CA GLY A 207 9.52 6.47 -2.46
C GLY A 207 9.12 7.15 -1.15
N SER A 208 8.86 8.45 -1.16
CA SER A 208 8.36 9.19 0.00
C SER A 208 6.83 9.12 0.14
N PHE A 209 6.12 8.56 -0.85
CA PHE A 209 4.67 8.53 -0.87
C PHE A 209 4.14 7.14 -0.54
N GLY A 210 3.04 7.12 0.21
CA GLY A 210 2.12 6.00 0.30
C GLY A 210 0.89 6.32 -0.55
N LEU A 211 0.29 5.29 -1.14
CA LEU A 211 -0.87 5.43 -2.02
C LEU A 211 -1.94 4.43 -1.61
N ALA A 212 -3.19 4.87 -1.58
CA ALA A 212 -4.35 4.04 -1.32
C ALA A 212 -5.49 4.32 -2.30
N MET A 213 -6.44 3.41 -2.35
CA MET A 213 -7.63 3.49 -3.21
C MET A 213 -8.85 2.90 -2.50
N THR A 214 -9.98 3.58 -2.62
CA THR A 214 -11.30 3.10 -2.18
C THR A 214 -12.35 3.37 -3.25
N ALA A 215 -13.44 2.60 -3.25
CA ALA A 215 -14.59 2.84 -4.13
C ALA A 215 -15.44 4.01 -3.65
N LEU A 216 -15.97 4.77 -4.61
CA LEU A 216 -17.01 5.76 -4.40
C LEU A 216 -18.39 5.13 -4.72
N PRO A 217 -19.49 5.67 -4.13
CA PRO A 217 -20.84 5.10 -4.32
C PRO A 217 -21.34 5.04 -5.77
N ASP A 218 -20.75 5.84 -6.66
CA ASP A 218 -21.10 5.94 -8.07
C ASP A 218 -20.24 5.04 -8.98
N GLY A 219 -19.36 4.22 -8.41
CA GLY A 219 -18.52 3.27 -9.13
C GLY A 219 -17.16 3.79 -9.56
N ASP A 220 -16.88 5.09 -9.35
CA ASP A 220 -15.52 5.63 -9.46
C ASP A 220 -14.68 5.27 -8.25
N PHE A 221 -13.39 5.63 -8.28
CA PHE A 221 -12.48 5.46 -7.16
C PHE A 221 -11.99 6.81 -6.64
N LEU A 222 -11.61 6.80 -5.36
CA LEU A 222 -10.82 7.85 -4.74
C LEU A 222 -9.41 7.32 -4.48
N LEU A 223 -8.42 7.88 -5.17
CA LEU A 223 -7.02 7.72 -4.83
C LEU A 223 -6.65 8.65 -3.68
N LEU A 224 -5.87 8.13 -2.74
CA LEU A 224 -5.41 8.83 -1.54
C LEU A 224 -3.89 8.74 -1.47
N ALA A 225 -3.20 9.87 -1.44
CA ALA A 225 -1.75 9.91 -1.32
C ALA A 225 -1.34 10.61 -0.03
N THR A 226 -0.38 10.05 0.69
CA THR A 226 0.26 10.69 1.84
C THR A 226 1.77 10.74 1.61
N GLU A 227 2.40 11.85 1.99
CA GLU A 227 3.85 12.06 1.86
C GLU A 227 4.50 11.92 3.23
N ARG A 228 5.66 11.29 3.29
CA ARG A 228 6.47 11.21 4.50
C ARG A 228 6.72 12.62 5.03
N SER A 229 6.49 12.82 6.32
CA SER A 229 6.76 14.09 6.99
C SER A 229 7.33 13.85 8.38
N LEU A 230 8.30 14.68 8.77
CA LEU A 230 8.87 14.67 10.13
C LEU A 230 7.90 15.20 11.18
N LEU A 231 6.95 16.05 10.78
CA LEU A 231 5.92 16.63 11.62
C LEU A 231 4.63 16.63 10.80
N PRO A 232 3.65 15.76 11.05
CA PRO A 232 3.31 15.08 12.33
C PRO A 232 3.95 13.69 12.57
N PHE A 233 5.11 13.38 11.99
CA PHE A 233 5.77 12.06 12.07
C PHE A 233 4.98 10.94 11.35
N THR A 234 4.90 11.05 10.03
CA THR A 234 4.37 9.97 9.17
C THR A 234 5.48 9.37 8.31
N LEU A 235 5.55 8.04 8.26
CA LEU A 235 6.38 7.29 7.32
C LEU A 235 5.65 7.03 6.00
N ALA A 236 4.49 7.65 5.77
CA ALA A 236 3.63 7.42 4.62
C ALA A 236 3.25 5.93 4.46
N SER A 237 2.79 5.33 5.56
CA SER A 237 2.20 3.99 5.59
C SER A 237 0.71 4.11 5.26
N ALA A 238 0.35 4.02 3.99
CA ALA A 238 -1.05 4.13 3.56
C ALA A 238 -1.93 2.98 4.09
N GLU A 239 -1.34 1.85 4.49
CA GLU A 239 -2.01 0.75 5.19
C GLU A 239 -2.71 1.20 6.48
N GLU A 240 -2.34 2.34 7.06
CA GLU A 240 -2.98 2.87 8.27
C GLU A 240 -4.50 3.12 8.13
N ILE A 241 -5.00 3.30 6.89
CA ILE A 241 -6.43 3.47 6.66
C ILE A 241 -7.22 2.16 6.72
N GLN A 242 -6.53 1.02 6.86
CA GLN A 242 -7.12 -0.31 6.79
C GLN A 242 -7.44 -0.84 8.20
N ASP A 243 -8.42 -1.74 8.26
CA ASP A 243 -8.80 -2.49 9.45
C ASP A 243 -8.71 -3.97 9.14
N HIS A 244 -7.59 -4.59 9.50
CA HIS A 244 -7.34 -6.00 9.14
C HIS A 244 -8.25 -6.98 9.88
N ASP A 245 -8.87 -6.54 11.00
CA ASP A 245 -9.92 -7.26 11.72
C ASP A 245 -11.30 -7.14 11.04
N CYS A 246 -11.44 -6.28 10.03
CA CYS A 246 -12.64 -6.13 9.21
C CYS A 246 -13.93 -5.89 10.02
N ARG A 247 -13.90 -4.97 10.99
CA ARG A 247 -15.03 -4.69 11.89
C ARG A 247 -16.26 -4.07 11.21
N LEU A 248 -16.12 -3.62 9.97
CA LEU A 248 -17.26 -3.19 9.14
C LEU A 248 -18.16 -4.37 8.74
N LEU A 249 -17.63 -5.60 8.70
CA LEU A 249 -18.37 -6.76 8.22
C LEU A 249 -19.27 -7.35 9.31
N THR A 250 -20.47 -7.76 8.91
CA THR A 250 -21.43 -8.44 9.79
C THR A 250 -21.88 -9.78 9.17
N PRO A 251 -21.65 -10.93 9.83
CA PRO A 251 -20.90 -11.08 11.09
C PRO A 251 -19.39 -10.77 10.90
N PRO A 252 -18.65 -10.48 11.99
CA PRO A 252 -17.20 -10.34 11.88
C PRO A 252 -16.57 -11.64 11.33
N PRO A 253 -15.49 -11.54 10.54
CA PRO A 253 -14.81 -12.73 10.02
C PRO A 253 -14.20 -13.55 11.16
N ARG A 254 -14.11 -14.87 10.93
CA ARG A 254 -13.44 -15.76 11.86
C ARG A 254 -11.93 -15.62 11.71
N ALA A 255 -11.21 -15.59 12.83
CA ALA A 255 -9.76 -15.66 12.85
C ALA A 255 -9.24 -16.97 12.22
#